data_AF-A0A967L5N7-F1
#
_entry.id   AF-A0A967L5N7-F1
#
_cell.length_a   1.000
_cell.length_b   1.000
_cell.length_c   1.000
_cell.angle_alpha   90.00
_cell.angle_beta   90.00
_cell.angle_gamma   90.00
#
_symmetry.space_group_name_H-M   'P 1'
#
loop_
_entity.id
_entity.type
_entity.pdbx_description
1 polymer ?
#
loop_
_entity_poly.entity_id
_entity_poly.type
_entity_poly.pdbx_seq_one_letter_code
_entity_poly.pdbx_strand_id
1 'polypeptide(L)'
;YTETSAPQRVRDFLPPDEAEAALRRRFAIIQVWRSIAPRVESEPLAMCDGRTIPEVGFIRNERRYRDRTAETYHIAYNPEHRWFYFPLMTRDEALVFKVFDTDAEAGVRFTAHTAFDDP
;
A
#
# COMPACT_ATOMS: atom_id res chain seq x y z
N TYR A 1 4.13 -0.19 -2.98
CA TYR A 1 4.85 0.35 -4.15
C TYR A 1 6.24 0.77 -3.71
N THR A 2 7.13 1.05 -4.65
CA THR A 2 8.47 1.61 -4.40
C THR A 2 8.62 2.92 -5.17
N GLU A 3 9.72 3.62 -4.93
CA GLU A 3 10.13 4.82 -5.67
C GLU A 3 10.26 4.56 -7.17
N THR A 4 10.49 3.31 -7.58
CA THR A 4 10.52 2.91 -8.99
C THR A 4 9.12 2.58 -9.51
N SER A 5 8.35 1.76 -8.79
CA SER A 5 7.08 1.25 -9.30
C SER A 5 5.91 2.21 -9.18
N ALA A 6 5.95 3.17 -8.25
CA ALA A 6 4.89 4.16 -8.09
C ALA A 6 4.85 5.15 -9.28
N PRO A 7 5.97 5.77 -9.72
CA PRO A 7 5.96 6.61 -10.93
C PRO A 7 5.57 5.84 -12.19
N GLN A 8 6.02 4.58 -12.31
CA GLN A 8 5.58 3.73 -13.42
C GLN A 8 4.06 3.58 -13.44
N ARG A 9 3.42 3.42 -12.28
CA ARG A 9 1.96 3.31 -12.21
C ARG A 9 1.24 4.56 -12.71
N VAL A 10 1.80 5.75 -12.51
CA VAL A 10 1.26 7.00 -13.07
C VAL A 10 1.34 6.96 -14.61
N ARG A 11 2.48 6.52 -15.16
CA ARG A 11 2.67 6.35 -16.61
C ARG A 11 1.78 5.28 -17.23
N ASP A 12 1.43 4.25 -16.47
CA ASP A 12 0.54 3.17 -16.93
C ASP A 12 -0.91 3.66 -17.13
N PHE A 13 -1.33 4.74 -16.45
CA PHE A 13 -2.73 5.19 -16.43
C PHE A 13 -2.99 6.53 -17.10
N LEU A 14 -1.96 7.35 -17.31
CA LEU A 14 -2.10 8.67 -17.92
C LEU A 14 -1.42 8.72 -19.29
N PRO A 15 -1.91 9.56 -20.23
CA PRO A 15 -1.18 9.88 -21.46
C PRO A 15 0.24 10.39 -21.14
N PRO A 16 1.24 10.16 -22.01
CA PRO A 16 2.65 10.46 -21.71
C PRO A 16 2.91 11.89 -21.19
N ASP A 17 2.38 12.91 -21.87
CA ASP A 17 2.61 14.32 -21.47
C ASP A 17 1.95 14.66 -20.12
N GLU A 18 0.77 14.09 -19.85
CA GLU A 18 0.06 14.25 -18.59
C GLU A 18 0.76 13.52 -17.45
N ALA A 19 1.28 12.31 -17.70
CA ALA A 19 2.05 11.55 -16.73
C ALA A 19 3.29 12.33 -16.29
N GLU A 20 4.08 12.85 -17.24
CA GLU A 20 5.28 13.64 -16.92
C GLU A 20 4.93 14.95 -16.21
N ALA A 21 3.79 15.58 -16.54
CA ALA A 21 3.29 16.74 -15.81
C ALA A 21 2.88 16.42 -14.37
N ALA A 22 2.20 15.30 -14.14
CA ALA A 22 1.79 14.83 -12.82
C ALA A 22 3.00 14.48 -11.95
N LEU A 23 4.01 13.82 -12.52
CA LEU A 23 5.23 13.39 -11.81
C LEU A 23 6.14 14.56 -11.37
N ARG A 24 5.95 15.76 -11.92
CA ARG A 24 6.60 17.01 -11.43
C ARG A 24 5.97 17.56 -10.16
N ARG A 25 4.84 17.02 -9.72
CA ARG A 25 4.11 17.43 -8.51
C ARG A 25 4.12 16.28 -7.52
N ARG A 26 3.76 16.60 -6.26
CA ARG A 26 3.49 15.57 -5.26
C ARG A 26 2.35 14.68 -5.76
N PHE A 27 2.52 13.36 -5.66
CA PHE A 27 1.44 12.41 -5.83
C PHE A 27 1.49 11.33 -4.75
N ALA A 28 0.34 10.72 -4.49
CA ALA A 28 0.20 9.61 -3.57
C ALA A 28 -0.62 8.51 -4.24
N ILE A 29 -0.37 7.27 -3.85
CA ILE A 29 -1.22 6.13 -4.25
C ILE A 29 -2.03 5.75 -3.02
N ILE A 30 -3.35 5.87 -3.13
CA ILE A 30 -4.31 5.54 -2.10
C ILE A 30 -5.10 4.31 -2.57
N GLN A 31 -5.27 3.34 -1.69
CA GLN A 31 -6.11 2.18 -1.93
C GLN A 31 -7.38 2.27 -1.09
N VAL A 32 -8.47 1.74 -1.65
CA VAL A 32 -9.76 1.59 -0.99
C VAL A 32 -10.11 0.12 -1.03
N TRP A 33 -10.27 -0.49 0.14
CA TRP A 33 -10.61 -1.90 0.30
C TRP A 33 -11.97 -2.00 0.99
N ARG A 34 -12.85 -2.82 0.43
CA ARG A 34 -14.20 -3.10 0.95
C ARG A 34 -14.52 -4.58 0.76
N SER A 35 -15.43 -5.10 1.56
CA SER A 35 -15.92 -6.45 1.36
C SER A 35 -16.74 -6.58 0.06
N ILE A 36 -16.47 -7.65 -0.70
CA ILE A 36 -17.31 -8.08 -1.84
C ILE A 36 -18.38 -9.10 -1.40
N ALA A 37 -18.12 -9.81 -0.29
CA ALA A 37 -19.09 -10.69 0.38
C ALA A 37 -19.96 -9.86 1.34
N PRO A 38 -21.07 -10.41 1.89
CA PRO A 38 -21.82 -9.72 2.96
C PRO A 38 -20.95 -9.37 4.17
N ARG A 39 -19.98 -10.25 4.50
CA ARG A 39 -19.07 -10.13 5.64
C ARG A 39 -17.75 -10.86 5.37
N VAL A 40 -16.64 -10.33 5.86
CA VAL A 40 -15.33 -11.04 5.89
C VAL A 40 -15.25 -11.88 7.16
N GLU A 41 -15.30 -13.20 7.04
CA GLU A 41 -15.35 -14.13 8.19
C GLU A 41 -14.02 -14.82 8.49
N SER A 42 -13.07 -14.75 7.56
CA SER A 42 -11.73 -15.32 7.69
C SER A 42 -10.72 -14.34 7.11
N GLU A 43 -9.47 -14.45 7.55
CA GLU A 43 -8.35 -13.69 7.01
C GLU A 43 -8.60 -12.16 6.98
N PRO A 44 -8.99 -11.54 8.12
CA PRO A 44 -9.32 -10.12 8.15
C PRO A 44 -8.09 -9.27 7.79
N LEU A 45 -8.36 -8.07 7.27
CA LEU A 45 -7.29 -7.16 6.89
C LEU A 45 -6.67 -6.52 8.13
N ALA A 46 -5.37 -6.76 8.32
CA ALA A 46 -4.53 -6.06 9.28
C ALA A 46 -3.74 -4.93 8.59
N MET A 47 -3.64 -3.81 9.29
CA MET A 47 -2.94 -2.60 8.89
C MET A 47 -1.89 -2.27 9.94
N CYS A 48 -0.65 -2.02 9.53
CA CYS A 48 0.38 -1.48 10.41
C CYS A 48 0.26 0.04 10.47
N ASP A 49 0.32 0.64 11.66
CA ASP A 49 0.43 2.09 11.81
C ASP A 49 1.73 2.56 11.16
N GLY A 50 1.61 3.27 10.04
CA GLY A 50 2.75 3.71 9.26
C GLY A 50 3.72 4.62 10.03
N ARG A 51 3.29 5.25 11.14
CA ARG A 51 4.17 6.03 12.03
C ARG A 51 5.12 5.16 12.86
N THR A 52 4.84 3.86 12.94
CA THR A 52 5.66 2.88 13.66
C THR A 52 6.57 2.08 12.74
N ILE A 53 6.46 2.27 11.42
CA ILE A 53 7.34 1.64 10.43
C ILE A 53 8.60 2.53 10.30
N PRO A 54 9.80 2.02 10.64
CA PRO A 54 11.02 2.80 10.49
C PRO A 54 11.41 2.95 9.02
N GLU A 55 12.31 3.89 8.71
CA GLU A 55 12.84 4.10 7.35
C GLU A 55 13.79 2.96 6.87
N VAL A 56 13.98 1.94 7.70
CA VAL A 56 14.80 0.75 7.42
C VAL A 56 13.94 -0.51 7.45
N GLY A 57 14.48 -1.63 6.97
CA GLY A 57 13.76 -2.90 6.97
C GLY A 57 12.71 -3.05 5.86
N PHE A 58 12.67 -2.13 4.90
CA PHE A 58 11.95 -2.31 3.65
C PHE A 58 12.67 -3.34 2.76
N ILE A 59 11.99 -4.44 2.47
CA ILE A 59 12.49 -5.53 1.62
C ILE A 59 11.83 -5.41 0.25
N ARG A 60 12.64 -5.15 -0.77
CA ARG A 60 12.17 -5.02 -2.15
C ARG A 60 11.75 -6.39 -2.70
N ASN A 61 10.51 -6.49 -3.15
CA ASN A 61 9.93 -7.68 -3.75
C ASN A 61 9.55 -7.41 -5.21
N GLU A 62 10.21 -8.12 -6.14
CA GLU A 62 9.95 -8.07 -7.57
C GLU A 62 8.94 -9.15 -7.97
N ARG A 63 7.86 -8.75 -8.63
CA ARG A 63 6.91 -9.65 -9.28
C ARG A 63 7.08 -9.55 -10.79
N ARG A 64 7.68 -10.60 -11.37
CA ARG A 64 7.97 -10.67 -12.81
C ARG A 64 6.79 -11.25 -13.58
N TYR A 65 6.27 -10.48 -14.53
CA TYR A 65 5.29 -10.92 -15.51
C TYR A 65 5.97 -11.07 -16.88
N ARG A 66 5.23 -11.59 -17.88
CA ARG A 66 5.77 -11.75 -19.25
C ARG A 66 6.21 -10.43 -19.87
N ASP A 67 5.48 -9.36 -19.60
CA ASP A 67 5.56 -8.05 -20.26
C ASP A 67 6.07 -6.93 -19.36
N ARG A 68 6.20 -7.17 -18.05
CA ARG A 68 6.64 -6.17 -17.08
C ARG A 68 7.17 -6.78 -15.78
N THR A 69 8.01 -6.03 -15.08
CA THR A 69 8.36 -6.30 -13.68
C THR A 69 7.64 -5.29 -12.80
N ALA A 70 6.77 -5.78 -11.91
CA ALA A 70 6.23 -4.96 -10.83
C ALA A 70 7.12 -5.07 -9.59
N GLU A 71 7.09 -4.06 -8.74
CA GLU A 71 7.90 -4.01 -7.53
C GLU A 71 7.09 -3.46 -6.35
N THR A 72 7.25 -4.08 -5.18
CA THR A 72 6.61 -3.65 -3.92
C THR A 72 7.61 -3.75 -2.78
N TYR A 73 7.33 -3.02 -1.69
CA TYR A 73 8.03 -3.26 -0.44
C TYR A 73 7.23 -4.20 0.44
N HIS A 74 7.94 -5.17 1.01
CA HIS A 74 7.57 -5.82 2.26
C HIS A 74 8.29 -5.09 3.40
N ILE A 75 7.82 -5.28 4.63
CA ILE A 75 8.50 -4.79 5.83
C ILE A 75 9.02 -5.98 6.63
N ALA A 76 10.25 -5.87 7.15
CA ALA A 76 10.81 -6.82 8.09
C ALA A 76 10.04 -6.78 9.43
N TYR A 77 10.17 -7.84 10.24
CA TYR A 77 9.65 -7.81 11.60
C TYR A 77 10.32 -6.70 12.41
N ASN A 78 9.51 -5.96 13.17
CA ASN A 78 9.96 -5.02 14.18
C ASN A 78 8.98 -5.09 15.36
N PRO A 79 9.43 -5.31 16.61
CA PRO A 79 8.56 -5.34 17.79
C PRO A 79 7.82 -4.02 18.06
N GLU A 80 8.29 -2.90 17.49
CA GLU A 80 7.65 -1.59 17.64
C GLU A 80 6.45 -1.39 16.70
N HIS A 81 6.29 -2.26 15.68
CA HIS A 81 5.16 -2.20 14.77
C HIS A 81 3.85 -2.35 15.53
N ARG A 82 2.97 -1.34 15.41
CA ARG A 82 1.61 -1.41 15.94
C ARG A 82 0.67 -1.84 14.84
N TRP A 83 0.01 -2.97 15.03
CA TRP A 83 -0.95 -3.52 14.09
C TRP A 83 -2.36 -3.34 14.61
N PHE A 84 -3.26 -2.97 13.70
CA PHE A 84 -4.69 -2.88 13.91
C PHE A 84 -5.36 -3.74 12.87
N TYR A 85 -6.49 -4.35 13.19
CA TYR A 85 -7.26 -5.10 12.21
C TYR A 85 -8.74 -4.77 12.33
N PHE A 86 -9.47 -5.04 11.26
CA PHE A 86 -10.89 -4.73 11.17
C PHE A 86 -11.66 -6.04 10.94
N PRO A 87 -12.04 -6.74 12.03
CA PRO A 87 -12.72 -8.02 11.92
C PRO A 87 -14.14 -7.83 11.39
N LEU A 88 -14.66 -8.87 10.72
CA LEU A 88 -16.07 -8.93 10.31
C LEU A 88 -16.51 -7.77 9.39
N MET A 89 -15.59 -7.22 8.59
CA MET A 89 -15.89 -6.14 7.65
C MET A 89 -17.10 -6.45 6.77
N THR A 90 -18.07 -5.55 6.77
CA THR A 90 -19.30 -5.63 5.98
C THR A 90 -19.16 -4.90 4.65
N ARG A 91 -20.21 -4.97 3.82
CA ARG A 91 -20.26 -4.25 2.54
C ARG A 91 -20.36 -2.74 2.68
N ASP A 92 -20.77 -2.22 3.83
CA ASP A 92 -20.99 -0.79 4.03
C ASP A 92 -19.77 -0.09 4.64
N GLU A 93 -18.69 -0.85 4.84
CA GLU A 93 -17.44 -0.38 5.41
C GLU A 93 -16.32 -0.44 4.36
N ALA A 94 -15.40 0.53 4.45
CA ALA A 94 -14.21 0.56 3.62
C ALA A 94 -13.02 1.06 4.40
N LEU A 95 -11.86 0.46 4.15
CA LEU A 95 -10.57 0.96 4.60
C LEU A 95 -9.95 1.77 3.48
N VAL A 96 -9.59 3.01 3.79
CA VAL A 96 -8.87 3.90 2.88
C VAL A 96 -7.49 4.14 3.46
N PHE A 97 -6.45 3.80 2.71
CA PHE A 97 -5.09 3.88 3.21
C PHE A 97 -4.11 4.21 2.10
N LYS A 98 -3.03 4.89 2.51
CA LYS A 98 -1.96 5.33 1.61
C LYS A 98 -0.91 4.23 1.49
N VAL A 99 -0.51 3.91 0.27
CA VAL A 99 0.51 2.88 0.00
C VAL A 99 1.78 3.45 -0.64
N PHE A 100 1.76 4.75 -0.97
CA PHE A 100 2.90 5.53 -1.45
C PHE A 100 2.59 7.03 -1.33
N ASP A 101 3.60 7.83 -0.96
CA ASP A 101 3.60 9.29 -1.08
C ASP A 101 4.99 9.73 -1.56
N THR A 102 5.05 10.59 -2.58
CA THR A 102 6.33 11.18 -3.00
C THR A 102 6.90 12.16 -1.99
N ASP A 103 6.04 12.75 -1.15
CA ASP A 103 6.48 13.71 -0.15
C ASP A 103 7.13 13.00 1.04
N ALA A 104 8.44 13.21 1.20
CA ALA A 104 9.23 12.63 2.27
C ALA A 104 8.77 13.13 3.66
N GLU A 105 8.23 14.35 3.73
CA GLU A 105 7.83 15.01 4.96
C GLU A 105 6.35 14.74 5.32
N ALA A 106 5.65 13.89 4.55
CA ALA A 106 4.25 13.58 4.75
C ALA A 106 3.93 12.80 6.05
N GLY A 107 4.93 12.52 6.88
CA GLY A 107 4.89 11.70 8.09
C GLY A 107 4.76 10.20 7.78
N VAL A 108 3.75 9.81 7.00
CA VAL A 108 3.52 8.42 6.58
C VAL A 108 3.52 8.34 5.05
N ARG A 109 4.61 7.79 4.50
CA ARG A 109 4.77 7.53 3.06
C ARG A 109 4.22 6.17 2.64
N PHE A 110 4.32 5.19 3.53
CA PHE A 110 3.95 3.80 3.27
C PHE A 110 3.10 3.25 4.42
N THR A 111 2.15 2.38 4.08
CA THR A 111 1.40 1.61 5.07
C THR A 111 1.43 0.15 4.65
N ALA A 112 1.95 -0.69 5.54
CA ALA A 112 1.93 -2.13 5.36
C ALA A 112 0.57 -2.70 5.76
N HIS A 113 0.15 -3.73 5.05
CA HIS A 113 -1.08 -4.46 5.32
C HIS A 113 -0.89 -5.92 4.94
N THR A 114 -1.65 -6.79 5.61
CA THR A 114 -1.66 -8.23 5.34
C THR A 114 -2.98 -8.82 5.78
N ALA A 115 -3.33 -9.98 5.24
CA ALA A 115 -4.27 -10.87 5.89
C ALA A 115 -3.55 -11.73 6.93
N PHE A 116 -4.27 -12.28 7.91
CA PHE A 116 -3.73 -13.18 8.92
C PHE A 116 -4.80 -14.16 9.41
N ASP A 117 -4.38 -15.30 9.94
CA ASP A 117 -5.28 -16.26 10.57
C ASP A 117 -5.77 -15.71 11.92
N ASP A 118 -7.06 -15.39 12.02
CA ASP A 118 -7.72 -14.94 13.26
C ASP A 118 -8.00 -16.16 14.15
N PRO A 119 -7.49 -16.20 15.41
CA PRO A 119 -7.52 -17.39 16.28
C PRO A 119 -8.89 -17.79 16.82
#